data_AF-A0A9D4NU71-F1
#
_entry.id   AF-A0A9D4NU71-F1
#
_cell.length_a   1.000
_cell.length_b   1.000
_cell.length_c   1.000
_cell.angle_alpha   90.00
_cell.angle_beta   90.00
_cell.angle_gamma   90.00
#
_symmetry.space_group_name_H-M   'P 1'
#
loop_
_entity.id
_entity.type
_entity.pdbx_description
1 polymer ?
#
loop_
_entity_poly.entity_id
_entity_poly.type
_entity_poly.pdbx_seq_one_letter_code
_entity_poly.pdbx_strand_id
1 'polypeptide(L)'
;MINGAKYQCIFYKYIYTRWLDVCRIYRYPDRILDGLEIQQKKTKTKTKQKELERMGIEILSFTIKDVYDNVNYLESLGKAKLPKSNEMQPLVHQNGMSKAAMDVKYSADAKIEDATRDYLTQKAMFEAEVNAKKAEANLAFDLRSTHLQQEISKQQKFIELIERKKLTELQDQEIVLAENDLKAKVKRQILAAAEADAERIKLIGQAESDAAEIRGRAEAHGMLTKASALKQFGEAAILSLTLENLPKIAAEISAPLSKTDEIVLLSGDTGNLTKVVSQIPPTLQAMTGIDVKRHYQK
;
A
#
# COMPACT_ATOMS: atom_id res chain seq x y z
N MET A 1 1.45 -8.89 40.25
CA MET A 1 0.57 -10.04 40.57
C MET A 1 1.39 -11.23 41.08
N ILE A 2 1.85 -11.29 42.34
CA ILE A 2 2.22 -12.57 43.03
C ILE A 2 1.98 -12.55 44.57
N ASN A 3 1.52 -11.46 45.21
CA ASN A 3 1.46 -11.40 46.69
C ASN A 3 0.07 -11.45 47.35
N GLY A 4 -1.03 -11.58 46.60
CA GLY A 4 -2.39 -11.65 47.18
C GLY A 4 -2.82 -13.05 47.65
N ALA A 5 -2.35 -14.11 47.01
CA ALA A 5 -2.81 -15.48 47.28
C ALA A 5 -2.10 -16.18 48.45
N LYS A 6 -0.94 -15.66 48.92
CA LYS A 6 -0.23 -16.25 50.06
C LYS A 6 -0.85 -15.89 51.41
N TYR A 7 -1.45 -14.71 51.56
CA TYR A 7 -2.04 -14.28 52.84
C TYR A 7 -3.38 -14.95 53.14
N GLN A 8 -4.17 -15.29 52.11
CA GLN A 8 -5.47 -15.94 52.26
C GLN A 8 -5.36 -17.42 52.69
N CYS A 9 -4.34 -18.15 52.21
CA CYS A 9 -4.08 -19.53 52.62
C CYS A 9 -3.51 -19.67 54.04
N ILE A 10 -2.70 -18.70 54.52
CA ILE A 10 -2.15 -18.72 55.88
C ILE A 10 -3.25 -18.44 56.91
N PHE A 11 -4.18 -17.53 56.60
CA PHE A 11 -5.30 -17.18 57.50
C PHE A 11 -6.28 -18.35 57.70
N TYR A 12 -6.66 -19.04 56.62
CA TYR A 12 -7.56 -20.21 56.71
C TYR A 12 -6.91 -21.40 57.44
N LYS A 13 -5.60 -21.62 57.24
CA LYS A 13 -4.88 -22.72 57.87
C LYS A 13 -4.65 -22.49 59.38
N TYR A 14 -4.47 -21.24 59.82
CA TYR A 14 -4.33 -20.89 61.24
C TYR A 14 -5.65 -20.99 62.03
N ILE A 15 -6.77 -20.71 61.37
CA ILE A 15 -8.11 -20.86 61.96
C ILE A 15 -8.49 -22.34 62.09
N TYR A 16 -8.18 -23.18 61.10
CA TYR A 16 -8.55 -24.60 61.11
C TYR A 16 -7.72 -25.46 62.08
N THR A 17 -6.40 -25.22 62.18
CA THR A 17 -5.55 -25.98 63.13
C THR A 17 -5.87 -25.65 64.59
N ARG A 18 -6.18 -24.38 64.90
CA ARG A 18 -6.57 -23.97 66.25
C ARG A 18 -7.95 -24.51 66.65
N TRP A 19 -8.85 -24.72 65.68
CA TRP A 19 -10.17 -25.31 65.92
C TRP A 19 -10.08 -26.81 66.26
N LEU A 20 -9.19 -27.54 65.60
CA LEU A 20 -8.92 -28.95 65.90
C LEU A 20 -8.23 -29.17 67.27
N ASP A 21 -7.37 -28.25 67.70
CA ASP A 21 -6.77 -28.30 69.05
C ASP A 21 -7.80 -28.02 70.16
N VAL A 22 -8.78 -27.16 69.90
CA VAL A 22 -9.91 -26.94 70.81
C VAL A 22 -10.81 -28.19 70.87
N CYS A 23 -11.10 -28.84 69.73
CA CYS A 23 -11.93 -30.05 69.73
C CYS A 23 -11.24 -31.28 70.37
N ARG A 24 -9.91 -31.39 70.34
CA ARG A 24 -9.18 -32.54 70.90
C ARG A 24 -9.18 -32.57 72.44
N ILE A 25 -9.45 -31.44 73.10
CA ILE A 25 -9.50 -31.31 74.56
C ILE A 25 -10.87 -31.76 75.14
N TYR A 26 -11.92 -31.91 74.33
CA TYR A 26 -13.26 -32.24 74.81
C TYR A 26 -13.66 -33.69 74.46
N ARG A 27 -13.04 -34.65 75.15
CA ARG A 27 -13.55 -36.01 75.31
C ARG A 27 -14.30 -36.05 76.66
N TYR A 28 -15.63 -36.10 76.60
CA TYR A 28 -16.57 -36.20 77.74
C TYR A 28 -16.22 -37.38 78.68
N PRO A 29 -16.62 -37.40 79.97
CA PRO A 29 -17.84 -36.84 80.57
C PRO A 29 -17.62 -36.14 81.95
N ASP A 30 -18.71 -35.80 82.64
CA ASP A 30 -18.78 -35.19 83.99
C ASP A 30 -18.59 -33.68 84.08
N ARG A 31 -19.71 -32.96 84.08
CA ARG A 31 -20.01 -31.78 84.92
C ARG A 31 -21.40 -31.24 84.61
N ILE A 32 -22.40 -31.88 85.19
CA ILE A 32 -23.68 -31.21 85.47
C ILE A 32 -23.52 -30.59 86.85
N LEU A 33 -23.77 -29.28 86.93
CA LEU A 33 -23.78 -28.41 88.12
C LEU A 33 -22.40 -27.96 88.61
N ASP A 34 -21.93 -26.81 88.11
CA ASP A 34 -21.21 -25.81 88.91
C ASP A 34 -21.12 -24.48 88.13
N GLY A 35 -21.32 -23.35 88.82
CA GLY A 35 -21.39 -21.99 88.26
C GLY A 35 -20.17 -21.45 87.50
N LEU A 36 -19.18 -22.31 87.18
CA LEU A 36 -17.97 -21.97 86.43
C LEU A 36 -18.17 -21.82 84.91
N GLU A 37 -19.22 -22.42 84.32
CA GLU A 37 -19.41 -22.35 82.86
C GLU A 37 -19.91 -20.98 82.36
N ILE A 38 -20.58 -20.22 83.24
CA ILE A 38 -20.95 -18.83 82.98
C ILE A 38 -19.70 -17.92 83.00
N GLN A 39 -18.71 -18.24 83.83
CA GLN A 39 -17.44 -17.51 83.88
C GLN A 39 -16.59 -17.76 82.61
N GLN A 40 -16.59 -18.99 82.06
CA GLN A 40 -15.89 -19.27 80.80
C GLN A 40 -16.55 -18.64 79.57
N LYS A 41 -17.89 -18.47 79.56
CA LYS A 41 -18.56 -17.70 78.51
C LYS A 41 -18.21 -16.20 78.62
N LYS A 42 -18.17 -15.62 79.83
CA LYS A 42 -17.75 -14.22 80.05
C LYS A 42 -16.30 -13.93 79.67
N THR A 43 -15.37 -14.87 79.90
CA THR A 43 -13.94 -14.68 79.55
C THR A 43 -13.69 -14.77 78.04
N LYS A 44 -14.38 -15.66 77.31
CA LYS A 44 -14.28 -15.75 75.83
C LYS A 44 -14.89 -14.55 75.11
N THR A 45 -15.94 -13.93 75.65
CA THR A 45 -16.51 -12.68 75.10
C THR A 45 -15.59 -11.48 75.32
N LYS A 46 -14.91 -11.39 76.48
CA LYS A 46 -13.91 -10.34 76.75
C LYS A 46 -12.73 -10.35 75.78
N THR A 47 -12.26 -11.55 75.37
CA THR A 47 -11.15 -11.65 74.41
C THR A 47 -11.55 -11.17 73.01
N LYS A 48 -12.80 -11.46 72.59
CA LYS A 48 -13.32 -10.99 71.30
C LYS A 48 -13.72 -9.51 71.28
N GLN A 49 -14.22 -8.97 72.40
CA GLN A 49 -14.46 -7.52 72.54
C GLN A 49 -13.18 -6.71 72.33
N LYS A 50 -12.07 -7.15 72.94
CA LYS A 50 -10.77 -6.47 72.85
C LYS A 50 -10.17 -6.44 71.42
N GLU A 51 -10.51 -7.41 70.58
CA GLU A 51 -10.11 -7.44 69.16
C GLU A 51 -11.03 -6.58 68.28
N LEU A 52 -12.32 -6.47 68.60
CA LEU A 52 -13.28 -5.63 67.87
C LEU A 52 -13.13 -4.14 68.21
N GLU A 53 -12.77 -3.81 69.46
CA GLU A 53 -12.41 -2.45 69.91
C GLU A 53 -11.17 -1.92 69.17
N ARG A 54 -10.17 -2.77 68.90
CA ARG A 54 -8.99 -2.41 68.10
C ARG A 54 -9.32 -2.09 66.63
N MET A 55 -10.51 -2.48 66.16
CA MET A 55 -11.06 -2.16 64.84
C MET A 55 -12.16 -1.07 64.90
N GLY A 56 -12.42 -0.47 66.07
CA GLY A 56 -13.35 0.65 66.24
C GLY A 56 -14.84 0.27 66.31
N ILE A 57 -15.19 -0.98 66.63
CA ILE A 57 -16.58 -1.45 66.74
C ILE A 57 -16.88 -1.90 68.17
N GLU A 58 -17.89 -1.30 68.81
CA GLU A 58 -18.37 -1.68 70.15
C GLU A 58 -19.66 -2.52 70.08
N ILE A 59 -19.72 -3.58 70.88
CA ILE A 59 -20.91 -4.44 70.99
C ILE A 59 -21.79 -3.94 72.13
N LEU A 60 -22.96 -3.36 71.82
CA LEU A 60 -23.90 -2.79 72.81
C LEU A 60 -24.69 -3.86 73.58
N SER A 61 -25.20 -4.88 72.89
CA SER A 61 -25.87 -6.01 73.52
C SER A 61 -25.80 -7.23 72.62
N PHE A 62 -25.82 -8.42 73.23
CA PHE A 62 -25.88 -9.67 72.50
C PHE A 62 -27.04 -10.50 73.03
N THR A 63 -27.99 -10.79 72.14
CA THR A 63 -29.14 -11.66 72.43
C THR A 63 -28.93 -12.98 71.71
N ILE A 64 -28.95 -14.08 72.45
CA ILE A 64 -28.94 -15.42 71.87
C ILE A 64 -30.31 -15.63 71.23
N LYS A 65 -30.36 -15.91 69.91
CA LYS A 65 -31.62 -16.19 69.21
C LYS A 65 -32.08 -17.63 69.43
N ASP A 66 -31.28 -18.61 69.02
CA ASP A 66 -31.66 -20.03 69.12
C ASP A 66 -30.45 -20.91 69.48
N VAL A 67 -30.72 -22.01 70.19
CA VAL A 67 -29.74 -23.03 70.54
C VAL A 67 -30.21 -24.36 69.96
N TYR A 68 -29.43 -24.89 69.02
CA TYR A 68 -29.70 -26.20 68.42
C TYR A 68 -28.77 -27.24 69.02
N ASP A 69 -29.31 -28.42 69.28
CA ASP A 69 -28.56 -29.61 69.68
C ASP A 69 -28.60 -30.63 68.55
N ASN A 70 -27.48 -31.32 68.34
CA ASN A 70 -27.33 -32.33 67.29
C ASN A 70 -27.77 -33.72 67.76
N VAL A 71 -27.90 -33.94 69.08
CA VAL A 71 -28.17 -35.25 69.70
C VAL A 71 -29.54 -35.31 70.38
N ASN A 72 -30.41 -34.33 70.09
CA ASN A 72 -31.82 -34.32 70.51
C ASN A 72 -32.05 -34.47 72.03
N TYR A 73 -31.06 -34.04 72.84
CA TYR A 73 -31.08 -34.09 74.30
C TYR A 73 -32.07 -33.06 74.86
N LEU A 74 -32.17 -31.89 74.23
CA LEU A 74 -33.11 -30.84 74.63
C LEU A 74 -34.57 -31.25 74.44
N GLU A 75 -34.90 -31.98 73.36
CA GLU A 75 -36.25 -32.50 73.11
C GLU A 75 -36.63 -33.61 74.11
N SER A 76 -35.63 -34.38 74.59
CA SER A 76 -35.83 -35.44 75.58
C SER A 76 -36.08 -34.91 77.00
N LEU A 77 -35.46 -33.78 77.37
CA LEU A 77 -35.70 -33.10 78.65
C LEU A 77 -37.07 -32.40 78.71
N GLY A 78 -37.62 -32.01 77.56
CA GLY A 78 -38.93 -31.34 77.45
C GLY A 78 -40.14 -32.28 77.50
N LYS A 79 -39.96 -33.60 77.40
CA LYS A 79 -41.05 -34.56 77.59
C LYS A 79 -41.37 -34.65 79.08
N ALA A 80 -42.35 -33.87 79.52
CA ALA A 80 -42.90 -33.94 80.87
C ALA A 80 -43.31 -35.39 81.20
N LYS A 81 -42.82 -35.92 82.33
CA LYS A 81 -43.34 -37.14 82.95
C LYS A 81 -44.79 -36.89 83.37
N LEU A 82 -45.73 -37.02 82.43
CA LEU A 82 -47.13 -37.15 82.77
C LEU A 82 -47.29 -38.47 83.54
N PRO A 83 -48.02 -38.51 84.67
CA PRO A 83 -48.35 -39.77 85.31
C PRO A 83 -49.11 -40.62 84.29
N LYS A 84 -48.76 -41.90 84.16
CA LYS A 84 -49.57 -42.85 83.40
C LYS A 84 -50.92 -43.00 84.11
N SER A 85 -51.85 -42.08 83.84
CA SER A 85 -53.26 -42.26 84.10
C SER A 85 -53.86 -43.04 82.94
N ASN A 86 -54.55 -44.12 83.29
CA ASN A 86 -55.21 -45.06 82.40
C ASN A 86 -55.97 -44.35 81.26
N GLU A 87 -55.35 -44.26 80.09
CA GLU A 87 -56.08 -44.23 78.83
C GLU A 87 -55.98 -45.62 78.23
N MET A 88 -57.16 -46.22 78.16
CA MET A 88 -57.41 -47.59 77.79
C MET A 88 -56.77 -47.92 76.44
N GLN A 89 -55.96 -48.97 76.42
CA GLN A 89 -55.80 -49.79 75.22
C GLN A 89 -57.20 -50.22 74.78
N PRO A 90 -57.60 -50.10 73.49
CA PRO A 90 -58.82 -50.73 73.05
C PRO A 90 -58.62 -52.25 73.18
N LEU A 91 -59.33 -52.84 74.15
CA LEU A 91 -59.41 -54.29 74.35
C LEU A 91 -59.83 -54.96 73.04
N VAL A 92 -59.03 -55.93 72.63
CA VAL A 92 -59.26 -56.84 71.51
C VAL A 92 -60.49 -57.71 71.81
N HIS A 93 -61.66 -57.33 71.28
CA HIS A 93 -62.81 -58.23 71.08
C HIS A 93 -63.60 -57.83 69.83
N GLN A 94 -63.07 -58.08 68.62
CA GLN A 94 -63.83 -58.10 67.35
C GLN A 94 -62.97 -58.68 66.21
N ASN A 95 -62.71 -60.00 66.23
CA ASN A 95 -61.84 -60.67 65.25
C ASN A 95 -62.43 -60.79 63.82
N GLY A 96 -63.65 -60.29 63.58
CA GLY A 96 -64.31 -60.26 62.26
C GLY A 96 -64.60 -58.85 61.72
N MET A 97 -65.06 -57.91 62.55
CA MET A 97 -65.43 -56.55 62.11
C MET A 97 -64.23 -55.61 61.94
N SER A 98 -63.12 -55.85 62.67
CA SER A 98 -61.88 -55.06 62.54
C SER A 98 -61.13 -55.32 61.22
N LYS A 99 -61.15 -56.57 60.72
CA LYS A 99 -60.51 -56.94 59.44
C LYS A 99 -61.18 -56.24 58.26
N ALA A 100 -62.52 -56.27 58.19
CA ALA A 100 -63.27 -55.59 57.15
C ALA A 100 -63.07 -54.06 57.15
N ALA A 101 -63.00 -53.43 58.33
CA ALA A 101 -62.71 -51.99 58.45
C ALA A 101 -61.29 -51.64 58.00
N MET A 102 -60.33 -52.54 58.26
CA MET A 102 -58.93 -52.37 57.86
C MET A 102 -58.75 -52.54 56.34
N ASP A 103 -59.44 -53.50 55.72
CA ASP A 103 -59.45 -53.68 54.26
C ASP A 103 -60.04 -52.48 53.51
N VAL A 104 -61.12 -51.88 54.05
CA VAL A 104 -61.69 -50.64 53.49
C VAL A 104 -60.69 -49.49 53.56
N LYS A 105 -59.96 -49.34 54.68
CA LYS A 105 -58.91 -48.31 54.82
C LYS A 105 -57.77 -48.53 53.83
N TYR A 106 -57.22 -49.74 53.73
CA TYR A 106 -56.17 -50.04 52.76
C TYR A 106 -56.62 -49.82 51.32
N SER A 107 -57.87 -50.16 50.98
CA SER A 107 -58.42 -49.88 49.65
C SER A 107 -58.61 -48.39 49.38
N ALA A 108 -58.88 -47.58 50.40
CA ALA A 108 -58.98 -46.13 50.30
C ALA A 108 -57.59 -45.51 50.14
N ASP A 109 -56.61 -45.94 50.95
CA ASP A 109 -55.22 -45.47 50.88
C ASP A 109 -54.58 -45.84 49.52
N ALA A 110 -54.84 -47.05 49.02
CA ALA A 110 -54.41 -47.46 47.67
C ALA A 110 -54.98 -46.54 46.58
N LYS A 111 -56.27 -46.18 46.67
CA LYS A 111 -56.91 -45.24 45.72
C LYS A 111 -56.35 -43.82 45.82
N ILE A 112 -55.96 -43.39 47.03
CA ILE A 112 -55.34 -42.08 47.24
C ILE A 112 -53.96 -42.08 46.57
N GLU A 113 -53.14 -43.11 46.76
CA GLU A 113 -51.82 -43.19 46.15
C GLU A 113 -51.87 -43.41 44.63
N ASP A 114 -52.87 -44.14 44.13
CA ASP A 114 -53.10 -44.23 42.68
C ASP A 114 -53.46 -42.85 42.11
N ALA A 115 -54.32 -42.09 42.79
CA ALA A 115 -54.67 -40.73 42.37
C ALA A 115 -53.48 -39.74 42.49
N THR A 116 -52.64 -39.85 43.52
CA THR A 116 -51.44 -39.01 43.66
C THR A 116 -50.43 -39.35 42.57
N ARG A 117 -50.20 -40.63 42.27
CA ARG A 117 -49.32 -41.08 41.19
C ARG A 117 -49.80 -40.58 39.84
N ASP A 118 -51.09 -40.70 39.55
CA ASP A 118 -51.67 -40.26 38.28
C ASP A 118 -51.58 -38.72 38.14
N TYR A 119 -51.85 -37.98 39.22
CA TYR A 119 -51.64 -36.52 39.26
C TYR A 119 -50.18 -36.14 39.02
N LEU A 120 -49.23 -36.79 39.70
CA LEU A 120 -47.80 -36.54 39.53
C LEU A 120 -47.33 -36.88 38.13
N THR A 121 -47.85 -37.95 37.53
CA THR A 121 -47.56 -38.35 36.16
C THR A 121 -48.03 -37.28 35.18
N GLN A 122 -49.28 -36.81 35.33
CA GLN A 122 -49.81 -35.72 34.48
C GLN A 122 -49.02 -34.43 34.67
N LYS A 123 -48.71 -34.05 35.91
CA LYS A 123 -47.90 -32.87 36.21
C LYS A 123 -46.52 -32.96 35.54
N ALA A 124 -45.85 -34.10 35.66
CA ALA A 124 -44.55 -34.32 35.03
C ALA A 124 -44.65 -34.29 33.49
N MET A 125 -45.73 -34.82 32.89
CA MET A 125 -45.97 -34.72 31.45
C MET A 125 -46.12 -33.27 30.99
N PHE A 126 -46.92 -32.46 31.70
CA PHE A 126 -47.09 -31.05 31.36
C PHE A 126 -45.80 -30.24 31.58
N GLU A 127 -45.05 -30.51 32.65
CA GLU A 127 -43.75 -29.86 32.88
C GLU A 127 -42.74 -30.22 31.79
N ALA A 128 -42.70 -31.49 31.36
CA ALA A 128 -41.86 -31.93 30.26
C ALA A 128 -42.24 -31.24 28.94
N GLU A 129 -43.53 -31.12 28.64
CA GLU A 129 -44.03 -30.42 27.46
C GLU A 129 -43.70 -28.92 27.50
N VAL A 130 -43.95 -28.25 28.63
CA VAL A 130 -43.60 -26.84 28.82
C VAL A 130 -42.09 -26.62 28.65
N ASN A 131 -41.27 -27.51 29.19
CA ASN A 131 -39.81 -27.43 29.06
C ASN A 131 -39.35 -27.69 27.62
N ALA A 132 -39.97 -28.64 26.91
CA ALA A 132 -39.72 -28.88 25.50
C ALA A 132 -40.06 -27.63 24.66
N LYS A 133 -41.23 -27.01 24.88
CA LYS A 133 -41.64 -25.78 24.21
C LYS A 133 -40.74 -24.59 24.54
N LYS A 134 -40.27 -24.48 25.78
CA LYS A 134 -39.27 -23.46 26.16
C LYS A 134 -37.94 -23.68 25.46
N ALA A 135 -37.45 -24.92 25.37
CA ALA A 135 -36.22 -25.25 24.67
C ALA A 135 -36.32 -24.95 23.16
N GLU A 136 -37.45 -25.32 22.53
CA GLU A 136 -37.76 -24.98 21.13
C GLU A 136 -37.77 -23.45 20.92
N ALA A 137 -38.43 -22.70 21.80
CA ALA A 137 -38.48 -21.24 21.72
C ALA A 137 -37.10 -20.59 21.84
N ASN A 138 -36.25 -21.08 22.76
CA ASN A 138 -34.88 -20.61 22.93
C ASN A 138 -34.03 -20.89 21.68
N LEU A 139 -34.11 -22.12 21.13
CA LEU A 139 -33.43 -22.49 19.89
C LEU A 139 -33.88 -21.63 18.70
N ALA A 140 -35.18 -21.37 18.58
CA ALA A 140 -35.72 -20.51 17.53
C ALA A 140 -35.22 -19.06 17.67
N PHE A 141 -35.12 -18.55 18.90
CA PHE A 141 -34.57 -17.23 19.18
C PHE A 141 -33.08 -17.15 18.82
N ASP A 142 -32.28 -18.16 19.19
CA ASP A 142 -30.85 -18.21 18.88
C ASP A 142 -30.61 -18.35 17.36
N LEU A 143 -31.38 -19.18 16.68
CA LEU A 143 -31.33 -19.30 15.22
C LEU A 143 -31.70 -17.96 14.56
N ARG A 144 -32.74 -17.28 15.06
CA ARG A 144 -33.15 -15.98 14.52
C ARG A 144 -32.09 -14.92 14.73
N SER A 145 -31.47 -14.87 15.91
CA SER A 145 -30.43 -13.88 16.24
C SER A 145 -29.18 -14.09 15.40
N THR A 146 -28.73 -15.34 15.20
CA THR A 146 -27.59 -15.67 14.33
C THR A 146 -27.87 -15.34 12.86
N HIS A 147 -29.07 -15.64 12.35
CA HIS A 147 -29.46 -15.23 10.99
C HIS A 147 -29.38 -13.72 10.81
N LEU A 148 -29.92 -12.96 11.77
CA LEU A 148 -29.89 -11.50 11.73
C LEU A 148 -28.44 -10.98 11.79
N GLN A 149 -27.58 -11.56 12.64
CA GLN A 149 -26.16 -11.20 12.69
C GLN A 149 -25.44 -11.50 11.37
N GLN A 150 -25.76 -12.60 10.71
CA GLN A 150 -25.21 -12.92 9.39
C GLN A 150 -25.67 -11.91 8.34
N GLU A 151 -26.95 -11.51 8.34
CA GLU A 151 -27.47 -10.47 7.43
C GLU A 151 -26.80 -9.12 7.66
N ILE A 152 -26.69 -8.69 8.92
CA ILE A 152 -25.98 -7.45 9.28
C ILE A 152 -24.52 -7.54 8.83
N SER A 153 -23.84 -8.66 9.08
CA SER A 153 -22.45 -8.86 8.66
C SER A 153 -22.29 -8.83 7.13
N LYS A 154 -23.24 -9.40 6.38
CA LYS A 154 -23.26 -9.34 4.92
C LYS A 154 -23.43 -7.90 4.43
N GLN A 155 -24.36 -7.15 5.03
CA GLN A 155 -24.59 -5.74 4.70
C GLN A 155 -23.36 -4.87 5.02
N GLN A 156 -22.73 -5.07 6.17
CA GLN A 156 -21.50 -4.36 6.55
C GLN A 156 -20.38 -4.60 5.55
N LYS A 157 -20.12 -5.87 5.19
CA LYS A 157 -19.13 -6.21 4.16
C LYS A 157 -19.46 -5.61 2.80
N PHE A 158 -20.74 -5.53 2.45
CA PHE A 158 -21.16 -4.91 1.19
C PHE A 158 -20.88 -3.41 1.17
N ILE A 159 -21.15 -2.70 2.28
CA ILE A 159 -20.80 -1.28 2.44
C ILE A 159 -19.28 -1.10 2.33
N GLU A 160 -18.50 -1.92 3.03
CA GLU A 160 -17.02 -1.89 2.99
C GLU A 160 -16.48 -2.08 1.57
N LEU A 161 -17.04 -3.03 0.81
CA LEU A 161 -16.66 -3.25 -0.59
C LEU A 161 -16.97 -2.04 -1.47
N ILE A 162 -18.10 -1.36 -1.25
CA ILE A 162 -18.46 -0.15 -1.99
C ILE A 162 -17.47 0.98 -1.67
N GLU A 163 -17.15 1.20 -0.40
CA GLU A 163 -16.18 2.21 0.03
C GLU A 163 -14.81 1.95 -0.60
N ARG A 164 -14.33 0.70 -0.53
CA ARG A 164 -13.06 0.32 -1.14
C ARG A 164 -13.06 0.52 -2.66
N LYS A 165 -14.14 0.15 -3.35
CA LYS A 165 -14.28 0.38 -4.79
C LYS A 165 -14.25 1.86 -5.15
N LYS A 166 -14.94 2.71 -4.38
CA LYS A 166 -14.90 4.17 -4.58
C LYS A 166 -13.50 4.73 -4.37
N LEU A 167 -12.77 4.25 -3.36
CA LEU A 167 -11.38 4.67 -3.14
C LEU A 167 -10.46 4.25 -4.29
N THR A 168 -10.59 3.02 -4.79
CA THR A 168 -9.84 2.56 -5.96
C THR A 168 -10.19 3.37 -7.20
N GLU A 169 -11.47 3.67 -7.44
CA GLU A 169 -11.91 4.50 -8.58
C GLU A 169 -11.35 5.92 -8.51
N LEU A 170 -11.38 6.56 -7.34
CA LEU A 170 -10.76 7.87 -7.14
C LEU A 170 -9.25 7.81 -7.36
N GLN A 171 -8.59 6.77 -6.84
CA GLN A 171 -7.15 6.58 -7.02
C GLN A 171 -6.79 6.35 -8.50
N ASP A 172 -7.58 5.57 -9.24
CA ASP A 172 -7.39 5.35 -10.67
C ASP A 172 -7.57 6.67 -11.45
N GLN A 173 -8.55 7.50 -11.08
CA GLN A 173 -8.72 8.84 -11.67
C GLN A 173 -7.52 9.76 -11.38
N GLU A 174 -6.99 9.75 -10.16
CA GLU A 174 -5.79 10.51 -9.80
C GLU A 174 -4.56 10.05 -10.58
N ILE A 175 -4.38 8.72 -10.75
CA ILE A 175 -3.29 8.16 -11.55
C ILE A 175 -3.41 8.61 -13.01
N VAL A 176 -4.62 8.59 -13.58
CA VAL A 176 -4.83 9.05 -14.97
C VAL A 176 -4.48 10.52 -15.14
N LEU A 177 -4.88 11.39 -14.21
CA LEU A 177 -4.50 12.80 -14.23
C LEU A 177 -2.98 12.98 -14.11
N ALA A 178 -2.36 12.29 -13.16
CA ALA A 178 -0.91 12.34 -12.96
C ALA A 178 -0.14 11.82 -14.19
N GLU A 179 -0.60 10.74 -14.82
CA GLU A 179 -0.03 10.23 -16.07
C GLU A 179 -0.15 11.25 -17.20
N ASN A 180 -1.30 11.91 -17.32
CA ASN A 180 -1.52 12.92 -18.36
C ASN A 180 -0.62 14.14 -18.13
N ASP A 181 -0.45 14.58 -16.88
CA ASP A 181 0.46 15.66 -16.52
C ASP A 181 1.93 15.30 -16.80
N LEU A 182 2.34 14.08 -16.45
CA LEU A 182 3.68 13.57 -16.77
C LEU A 182 3.90 13.47 -18.28
N LYS A 183 2.94 12.91 -19.03
CA LYS A 183 2.98 12.84 -20.50
C LYS A 183 3.08 14.24 -21.11
N ALA A 184 2.30 15.21 -20.59
CA ALA A 184 2.36 16.59 -21.04
C ALA A 184 3.72 17.24 -20.74
N LYS A 185 4.29 17.00 -19.54
CA LYS A 185 5.61 17.52 -19.16
C LYS A 185 6.73 16.94 -20.04
N VAL A 186 6.74 15.62 -20.25
CA VAL A 186 7.72 14.95 -21.13
C VAL A 186 7.57 15.47 -22.56
N LYS A 187 6.34 15.59 -23.07
CA LYS A 187 6.09 16.14 -24.42
C LYS A 187 6.61 17.58 -24.55
N ARG A 188 6.38 18.44 -23.55
CA ARG A 188 6.93 19.81 -23.53
C ARG A 188 8.45 19.82 -23.53
N GLN A 189 9.10 18.96 -22.77
CA GLN A 189 10.55 18.85 -22.75
C GLN A 189 11.12 18.39 -24.10
N ILE A 190 10.51 17.39 -24.73
CA ILE A 190 10.92 16.90 -26.05
C ILE A 190 10.75 18.00 -27.11
N LEU A 191 9.61 18.70 -27.11
CA LEU A 191 9.37 19.79 -28.06
C LEU A 191 10.36 20.94 -27.84
N ALA A 192 10.59 21.37 -26.60
CA ALA A 192 11.56 22.42 -26.30
C ALA A 192 13.00 22.02 -26.69
N ALA A 193 13.40 20.76 -26.48
CA ALA A 193 14.70 20.27 -26.92
C ALA A 193 14.79 20.24 -28.46
N ALA A 194 13.74 19.80 -29.15
CA ALA A 194 13.70 19.77 -30.61
C ALA A 194 13.73 21.18 -31.22
N GLU A 195 13.02 22.14 -30.62
CA GLU A 195 13.06 23.56 -31.02
C GLU A 195 14.46 24.14 -30.82
N ALA A 196 15.09 23.90 -29.67
CA ALA A 196 16.45 24.34 -29.40
C ALA A 196 17.48 23.74 -30.38
N ASP A 197 17.35 22.45 -30.71
CA ASP A 197 18.20 21.80 -31.70
C ASP A 197 17.98 22.36 -33.11
N ALA A 198 16.73 22.65 -33.49
CA ALA A 198 16.39 23.25 -34.78
C ALA A 198 16.96 24.68 -34.91
N GLU A 199 16.85 25.49 -33.86
CA GLU A 199 17.44 26.83 -33.80
C GLU A 199 18.96 26.77 -33.88
N ARG A 200 19.60 25.83 -33.15
CA ARG A 200 21.05 25.62 -33.22
C ARG A 200 21.49 25.29 -34.65
N ILE A 201 20.82 24.35 -35.32
CA ILE A 201 21.16 23.96 -36.70
C ILE A 201 20.97 25.15 -37.65
N LYS A 202 19.89 25.93 -37.48
CA LYS A 202 19.65 27.12 -38.30
C LYS A 202 20.75 28.17 -38.12
N LEU A 203 21.18 28.43 -36.88
CA LEU A 203 22.25 29.36 -36.57
C LEU A 203 23.59 28.91 -37.17
N ILE A 204 23.92 27.62 -37.03
CA ILE A 204 25.13 27.04 -37.64
C ILE A 204 25.07 27.15 -39.16
N GLY A 205 23.96 26.77 -39.78
CA GLY A 205 23.78 26.87 -41.22
C GLY A 205 23.87 28.31 -41.75
N GLN A 206 23.34 29.29 -41.01
CA GLN A 206 23.51 30.71 -41.33
C GLN A 206 24.97 31.14 -41.22
N ALA A 207 25.65 30.80 -40.12
CA ALA A 207 27.05 31.12 -39.93
C ALA A 207 27.95 30.48 -41.01
N GLU A 208 27.66 29.24 -41.42
CA GLU A 208 28.37 28.55 -42.50
C GLU A 208 28.11 29.20 -43.86
N SER A 209 26.87 29.59 -44.15
CA SER A 209 26.50 30.32 -45.36
C SER A 209 27.22 31.67 -45.45
N ASP A 210 27.21 32.46 -44.38
CA ASP A 210 27.88 33.76 -44.33
C ASP A 210 29.40 33.60 -44.46
N ALA A 211 29.98 32.60 -43.78
CA ALA A 211 31.40 32.29 -43.90
C ALA A 211 31.78 31.81 -45.31
N ALA A 212 30.89 31.10 -46.01
CA ALA A 212 31.09 30.70 -47.40
C ALA A 212 30.97 31.91 -48.35
N GLU A 213 30.02 32.83 -48.11
CA GLU A 213 29.87 34.05 -48.91
C GLU A 213 31.09 34.96 -48.77
N ILE A 214 31.57 35.18 -47.54
CA ILE A 214 32.77 35.99 -47.28
C ILE A 214 33.99 35.37 -47.96
N ARG A 215 34.18 34.05 -47.85
CA ARG A 215 35.28 33.34 -48.54
C ARG A 215 35.15 33.44 -50.05
N GLY A 216 33.97 33.18 -50.61
CA GLY A 216 33.72 33.29 -52.05
C GLY A 216 33.94 34.71 -52.57
N ARG A 217 33.53 35.72 -51.82
CA ARG A 217 33.77 37.14 -52.15
C ARG A 217 35.26 37.49 -52.08
N ALA A 218 35.97 37.02 -51.05
CA ALA A 218 37.41 37.24 -50.92
C ALA A 218 38.19 36.54 -52.04
N GLU A 219 37.82 35.32 -52.41
CA GLU A 219 38.41 34.58 -53.54
C GLU A 219 38.12 35.26 -54.88
N ALA A 220 36.88 35.72 -55.10
CA ALA A 220 36.50 36.47 -56.28
C ALA A 220 37.30 37.77 -56.40
N HIS A 221 37.43 38.53 -55.30
CA HIS A 221 38.29 39.72 -55.27
C HIS A 221 39.76 39.38 -55.52
N GLY A 222 40.28 38.30 -54.94
CA GLY A 222 41.64 37.82 -55.16
C GLY A 222 41.88 37.41 -56.62
N MET A 223 40.89 36.82 -57.28
CA MET A 223 40.96 36.45 -58.69
C MET A 223 40.91 37.68 -59.59
N LEU A 224 40.07 38.67 -59.27
CA LEU A 224 40.00 39.95 -59.98
C LEU A 224 41.31 40.74 -59.88
N THR A 225 41.92 40.81 -58.70
CA THR A 225 43.21 41.50 -58.53
C THR A 225 44.33 40.77 -59.27
N LYS A 226 44.38 39.43 -59.20
CA LYS A 226 45.30 38.62 -60.03
C LYS A 226 45.09 38.85 -61.52
N ALA A 227 43.83 38.84 -61.99
CA ALA A 227 43.50 39.11 -63.39
C ALA A 227 43.89 40.53 -63.81
N SER A 228 43.66 41.54 -62.96
CA SER A 228 44.08 42.92 -63.20
C SER A 228 45.61 43.06 -63.26
N ALA A 229 46.33 42.41 -62.33
CA ALA A 229 47.78 42.38 -62.34
C ALA A 229 48.30 41.73 -63.62
N LEU A 230 47.76 40.57 -64.01
CA LEU A 230 48.12 39.88 -65.26
C LEU A 230 47.81 40.70 -66.51
N LYS A 231 46.80 41.57 -66.52
CA LYS A 231 46.58 42.50 -67.64
C LYS A 231 47.70 43.54 -67.75
N GLN A 232 48.11 44.13 -66.63
CA GLN A 232 49.22 45.09 -66.59
C GLN A 232 50.55 44.43 -66.94
N PHE A 233 50.81 43.25 -66.37
CA PHE A 233 51.94 42.42 -66.79
C PHE A 233 51.78 41.89 -68.21
N GLY A 234 50.57 41.76 -68.74
CA GLY A 234 50.31 41.31 -70.11
C GLY A 234 50.82 42.33 -71.13
N GLU A 235 50.57 43.62 -70.93
CA GLU A 235 51.14 44.67 -71.78
C GLU A 235 52.68 44.72 -71.66
N ALA A 236 53.21 44.60 -70.45
CA ALA A 236 54.66 44.59 -70.22
C ALA A 236 55.35 43.28 -70.70
N ALA A 237 54.68 42.14 -70.59
CA ALA A 237 55.16 40.83 -71.01
C ALA A 237 55.01 40.63 -72.52
N ILE A 238 53.97 41.18 -73.15
CA ILE A 238 53.89 41.28 -74.61
C ILE A 238 55.02 42.18 -75.12
N LEU A 239 55.31 43.30 -74.44
CA LEU A 239 56.45 44.15 -74.81
C LEU A 239 57.81 43.45 -74.62
N SER A 240 58.03 42.72 -73.52
CA SER A 240 59.28 41.99 -73.32
C SER A 240 59.42 40.80 -74.25
N LEU A 241 58.34 40.06 -74.52
CA LEU A 241 58.32 38.93 -75.45
C LEU A 241 58.47 39.40 -76.91
N THR A 242 57.95 40.59 -77.25
CA THR A 242 58.18 41.22 -78.55
C THR A 242 59.60 41.75 -78.67
N LEU A 243 60.20 42.31 -77.62
CA LEU A 243 61.62 42.72 -77.60
C LEU A 243 62.59 41.52 -77.66
N GLU A 244 62.27 40.39 -77.02
CA GLU A 244 63.05 39.14 -77.12
C GLU A 244 62.90 38.44 -78.47
N ASN A 245 61.71 38.51 -79.08
CA ASN A 245 61.49 37.95 -80.42
C ASN A 245 61.84 38.92 -81.56
N LEU A 246 62.01 40.21 -81.28
CA LEU A 246 62.46 41.23 -82.24
C LEU A 246 63.76 40.85 -82.97
N PRO A 247 64.83 40.35 -82.31
CA PRO A 247 66.04 39.95 -83.01
C PRO A 247 65.83 38.76 -83.93
N LYS A 248 64.90 37.84 -83.63
CA LYS A 248 64.57 36.73 -84.54
C LYS A 248 63.83 37.24 -85.78
N ILE A 249 62.89 38.17 -85.60
CA ILE A 249 62.18 38.81 -86.71
C ILE A 249 63.14 39.68 -87.54
N ALA A 250 64.03 40.44 -86.89
CA ALA A 250 65.05 41.24 -87.56
C ALA A 250 66.07 40.36 -88.30
N ALA A 251 66.47 39.21 -87.75
CA ALA A 251 67.31 38.23 -88.43
C ALA A 251 66.62 37.64 -89.67
N GLU A 252 65.34 37.30 -89.59
CA GLU A 252 64.57 36.81 -90.76
C GLU A 252 64.34 37.89 -91.82
N ILE A 253 64.09 39.14 -91.42
CA ILE A 253 63.91 40.27 -92.36
C ILE A 253 65.25 40.70 -92.97
N SER A 254 66.36 40.57 -92.24
CA SER A 254 67.71 40.86 -92.74
C SER A 254 68.33 39.71 -93.52
N ALA A 255 67.87 38.46 -93.37
CA ALA A 255 68.35 37.32 -94.14
C ALA A 255 68.28 37.52 -95.69
N PRO A 256 67.23 38.13 -96.28
CA PRO A 256 67.22 38.48 -97.70
C PRO A 256 68.04 39.75 -98.03
N LEU A 257 68.19 40.70 -97.10
CA LEU A 257 68.96 41.93 -97.31
C LEU A 257 70.47 41.75 -97.16
N SER A 258 70.93 40.79 -96.35
CA SER A 258 72.35 40.44 -96.20
C SER A 258 72.87 39.62 -97.39
N LYS A 259 71.99 39.12 -98.26
CA LYS A 259 72.37 38.43 -99.51
C LYS A 259 72.46 39.36 -100.71
N THR A 260 72.11 40.64 -100.56
CA THR A 260 72.24 41.66 -101.61
C THR A 260 73.45 42.53 -101.30
N ASP A 261 74.59 42.24 -101.94
CA ASP A 261 75.87 42.92 -101.69
C ASP A 261 75.94 44.36 -102.25
N GLU A 262 74.96 44.79 -103.05
CA GLU A 262 74.95 46.12 -103.67
C GLU A 262 73.51 46.65 -103.85
N ILE A 263 73.16 47.66 -103.05
CA ILE A 263 71.97 48.47 -103.30
C ILE A 263 72.37 49.54 -104.32
N VAL A 264 72.12 49.26 -105.60
CA VAL A 264 72.23 50.29 -106.64
C VAL A 264 71.08 51.26 -106.45
N LEU A 265 71.40 52.44 -105.91
CA LEU A 265 70.47 53.57 -105.85
C LEU A 265 70.21 54.02 -107.30
N LEU A 266 69.13 53.55 -107.90
CA LEU A 266 68.64 54.02 -109.19
C LEU A 266 68.08 55.43 -109.02
N SER A 267 68.97 56.41 -108.95
CA SER A 267 68.60 57.80 -109.20
C SER A 267 68.45 57.96 -110.71
N GLY A 268 67.20 57.92 -111.20
CA GLY A 268 66.91 58.26 -112.59
C GLY A 268 65.90 57.36 -113.29
N ASP A 269 64.68 57.88 -113.33
CA ASP A 269 63.73 57.83 -114.43
C ASP A 269 62.78 56.62 -114.61
N THR A 270 61.55 57.04 -114.87
CA THR A 270 60.30 56.33 -115.04
C THR A 270 60.31 55.44 -116.29
N GLY A 271 59.98 54.14 -116.19
CA GLY A 271 59.75 53.38 -117.42
C GLY A 271 59.59 51.86 -117.39
N ASN A 272 59.84 51.14 -116.31
CA ASN A 272 59.80 49.65 -116.34
C ASN A 272 59.02 48.97 -115.20
N LEU A 273 57.93 49.59 -114.75
CA LEU A 273 57.00 48.98 -113.77
C LEU A 273 56.16 47.83 -114.38
N THR A 274 56.07 47.74 -115.70
CA THR A 274 55.15 46.83 -116.40
C THR A 274 55.64 45.39 -116.53
N LYS A 275 56.94 45.12 -116.36
CA LYS A 275 57.51 43.75 -116.45
C LYS A 275 57.66 43.04 -115.10
N VAL A 276 57.71 43.79 -114.00
CA VAL A 276 57.80 43.22 -112.64
C VAL A 276 56.43 42.75 -112.13
N VAL A 277 55.34 43.42 -112.52
CA VAL A 277 53.96 43.02 -112.17
C VAL A 277 53.51 41.73 -112.88
N SER A 278 54.12 41.34 -114.00
CA SER A 278 53.70 40.16 -114.77
C SER A 278 54.30 38.82 -114.32
N GLN A 279 55.36 38.81 -113.50
CA GLN A 279 56.03 37.57 -113.08
C GLN A 279 55.72 37.13 -111.64
N ILE A 280 54.99 37.96 -110.89
CA ILE A 280 54.61 37.67 -109.49
C ILE A 280 53.41 36.71 -109.34
N PRO A 281 52.44 36.61 -110.28
CA PRO A 281 51.32 35.69 -110.09
C PRO A 281 51.69 34.19 -110.05
N PRO A 282 52.56 33.64 -110.94
CA PRO A 282 52.81 32.20 -110.94
C PRO A 282 53.75 31.72 -109.82
N THR A 283 54.61 32.60 -109.27
CA THR A 283 55.57 32.22 -108.22
C THR A 283 54.96 32.24 -106.82
N LEU A 284 53.99 33.13 -106.56
CA LEU A 284 53.22 33.12 -105.30
C LEU A 284 52.33 31.88 -105.17
N GLN A 285 51.74 31.40 -106.27
CA GLN A 285 50.88 30.21 -106.27
C GLN A 285 51.68 28.92 -106.00
N ALA A 286 52.90 28.82 -106.53
CA ALA A 286 53.78 27.67 -106.33
C ALA A 286 54.38 27.59 -104.91
N MET A 287 54.57 28.72 -104.22
CA MET A 287 55.15 28.74 -102.88
C MET A 287 54.14 28.80 -101.74
N THR A 288 52.90 29.24 -101.99
CA THR A 288 51.91 29.44 -100.90
C THR A 288 50.61 28.63 -101.06
N GLY A 289 50.39 27.95 -102.19
CA GLY A 289 49.31 26.98 -102.37
C GLY A 289 47.88 27.53 -102.24
N ILE A 290 47.69 28.84 -102.12
CA ILE A 290 46.38 29.48 -101.93
C ILE A 290 45.97 30.17 -103.24
N ASP A 291 44.82 29.75 -103.78
CA ASP A 291 44.28 30.22 -105.04
C ASP A 291 43.28 31.38 -104.82
N VAL A 292 43.73 32.62 -105.09
CA VAL A 292 43.03 33.88 -104.73
C VAL A 292 41.69 34.06 -105.47
N LYS A 293 41.41 33.27 -106.51
CA LYS A 293 40.14 33.33 -107.27
C LYS A 293 38.92 32.79 -106.52
N ARG A 294 39.08 32.03 -105.43
CA ARG A 294 37.94 31.45 -104.68
C ARG A 294 37.41 32.31 -103.54
N HIS A 295 38.03 33.44 -103.22
CA HIS A 295 37.62 34.30 -102.10
C HIS A 295 36.82 35.55 -102.50
N TYR A 296 36.33 35.60 -103.74
CA TYR A 296 35.47 36.67 -104.24
C TYR A 296 34.17 36.12 -104.88
N GLN A 297 33.46 35.28 -104.13
CA GLN A 297 32.03 35.06 -104.38
C GLN A 297 31.29 35.21 -103.04
N LYS A 298 30.56 36.32 -102.95
CA LYS A 298 29.44 36.49 -102.02
C LYS A 298 28.31 35.55 -102.42
#